data_AF-A0A1X9XVM7-F1
#
_entry.id   AF-A0A1X9XVM7-F1
#
_cell.length_a   1.000
_cell.length_b   1.000
_cell.length_c   1.000
_cell.angle_alpha   90.00
_cell.angle_beta   90.00
_cell.angle_gamma   90.00
#
_symmetry.space_group_name_H-M   'P 1'
#
loop_
_entity.id
_entity.type
_entity.pdbx_description
1 polymer ?
#
loop_
_entity_poly.entity_id
_entity_poly.type
_entity_poly.pdbx_seq_one_letter_code
_entity_poly.pdbx_strand_id
1 'polypeptide(L)'
;SLFIDSQLKAWYGDAATPENQFGYDWLPKIVADHSHMPVFVEVSKGNVKGMFAMGQNPAVGGQNAGFQRRALAKLEWLVVRDL
;
A
#
# COMPACT_ATOMS: atom_id res chain seq x y z
N SER A 1 5.49 -17.27 19.04
CA SER A 1 4.38 -16.81 18.19
C SER A 1 4.31 -17.66 16.92
N LEU A 2 3.89 -18.93 17.02
CA LEU A 2 3.99 -19.92 15.94
C LEU A 2 3.35 -19.48 14.60
N PHE A 3 2.32 -18.62 14.66
CA PHE A 3 1.60 -18.13 13.48
C PHE A 3 2.43 -17.18 12.60
N ILE A 4 3.14 -16.21 13.20
CA ILE A 4 3.93 -15.23 12.45
C ILE A 4 5.14 -15.91 11.80
N ASP A 5 5.82 -16.78 12.54
CA ASP A 5 7.00 -17.49 12.04
C ASP A 5 6.63 -18.41 10.86
N SER A 6 5.45 -19.06 10.92
CA SER A 6 4.91 -19.86 9.82
C SER A 6 4.58 -19.00 8.58
N GLN A 7 3.95 -17.84 8.77
CA GLN A 7 3.64 -16.91 7.68
C GLN A 7 4.90 -16.39 6.98
N LEU A 8 5.93 -16.03 7.75
CA LEU A 8 7.20 -15.56 7.24
C LEU A 8 7.94 -16.65 6.45
N LYS A 9 7.92 -17.90 6.93
CA LYS A 9 8.43 -19.05 6.18
C LYS A 9 7.67 -19.29 4.87
N ALA A 10 6.35 -19.09 4.86
CA ALA A 10 5.57 -19.22 3.63
C ALA A 10 5.93 -18.14 2.58
N TRP A 11 6.36 -16.95 3.01
CA TRP A 11 6.76 -15.85 2.11
C TRP A 11 8.21 -15.93 1.66
N TYR A 12 9.13 -16.33 2.56
CA TYR A 12 10.57 -16.24 2.35
C TYR A 12 11.28 -17.59 2.24
N GLY A 13 10.58 -18.71 2.46
CA GLY A 13 11.11 -20.06 2.28
C GLY A 13 12.38 -20.31 3.08
N ASP A 14 13.40 -20.86 2.42
CA ASP A 14 14.69 -21.22 3.03
C ASP A 14 15.46 -20.01 3.58
N ALA A 15 15.13 -18.79 3.14
CA ALA A 15 15.76 -17.57 3.62
C ALA A 15 15.25 -17.14 5.01
N ALA A 16 14.14 -17.71 5.50
CA ALA A 16 13.60 -17.45 6.83
C ALA A 16 14.25 -18.38 7.87
N THR A 17 15.31 -17.90 8.53
CA THR A 17 16.06 -18.67 9.54
C THR A 17 15.90 -18.07 10.94
N PRO A 18 16.12 -18.86 12.02
CA PRO A 18 16.05 -18.32 13.38
C PRO A 18 17.01 -17.14 13.62
N GLU A 19 18.19 -17.16 12.98
CA GLU A 19 19.25 -16.15 13.16
C GLU A 19 18.86 -14.78 12.61
N ASN A 20 17.98 -14.74 11.59
CA ASN A 20 17.45 -13.50 11.03
C ASN A 20 15.99 -13.21 11.45
N GLN A 21 15.52 -13.85 12.53
CA GLN A 21 14.15 -13.73 13.01
C GLN A 21 13.12 -14.04 11.91
N PHE A 22 13.41 -15.04 11.08
CA PHE A 22 12.60 -15.45 9.94
C PHE A 22 12.36 -14.33 8.90
N GLY A 23 13.22 -13.32 8.83
CA GLY A 23 13.07 -12.19 7.91
C GLY A 23 12.09 -11.12 8.39
N TYR A 24 11.75 -11.09 9.69
CA TYR A 24 10.81 -10.12 10.26
C TYR A 24 11.17 -8.66 9.92
N ASP A 25 12.46 -8.33 9.90
CA ASP A 25 12.93 -6.98 9.58
C ASP A 25 12.78 -6.57 8.11
N TRP A 26 12.48 -7.51 7.21
CA TRP A 26 12.19 -7.21 5.80
C TRP A 26 10.77 -6.69 5.59
N LEU A 27 9.89 -6.87 6.58
CA LEU A 27 8.54 -6.35 6.50
C LEU A 27 8.56 -4.82 6.54
N PRO A 28 7.81 -4.15 5.64
CA PRO A 28 7.59 -2.72 5.76
C PRO A 28 6.84 -2.44 7.06
N LYS A 29 7.47 -1.65 7.93
CA LYS A 29 6.88 -1.22 9.20
C LYS A 29 5.98 -0.02 8.94
N ILE A 30 4.79 -0.01 9.54
CA ILE A 30 3.86 1.12 9.42
C ILE A 30 4.47 2.31 10.15
N VAL A 31 4.74 3.39 9.41
CA VAL A 31 5.37 4.62 9.94
C VAL A 31 4.37 5.78 10.10
N ALA A 32 3.20 5.70 9.45
CA ALA A 32 2.14 6.70 9.51
C ALA A 32 0.76 6.08 9.26
N ASP A 33 -0.30 6.88 9.37
CA ASP A 33 -1.63 6.48 8.94
C ASP A 33 -1.70 6.43 7.40
N HIS A 34 -1.70 5.22 6.86
CA HIS A 34 -1.81 4.94 5.43
C HIS A 34 -3.23 4.49 5.03
N SER A 35 -4.25 4.88 5.81
CA SER A 35 -5.65 4.67 5.43
C SER A 35 -6.04 5.53 4.22
N HIS A 36 -7.21 5.20 3.62
CA HIS A 36 -7.65 5.74 2.33
C HIS A 36 -7.55 7.27 2.24
N MET A 37 -8.17 8.01 3.17
CA MET A 37 -8.22 9.48 3.09
C MET A 37 -6.85 10.15 3.34
N PRO A 38 -6.06 9.77 4.35
CA PRO A 38 -4.68 10.25 4.52
C PRO A 38 -3.79 10.06 3.30
N VAL A 39 -3.88 8.91 2.62
CA VAL A 39 -3.11 8.67 1.39
C VAL A 39 -3.50 9.68 0.30
N PHE A 40 -4.79 9.94 0.09
CA PHE A 40 -5.23 10.97 -0.86
C PHE A 40 -4.80 12.40 -0.47
N VAL A 41 -4.66 12.69 0.83
CA VAL A 41 -4.05 13.94 1.30
C VAL A 41 -2.58 14.02 0.90
N GLU A 42 -1.80 12.96 1.09
CA GLU A 42 -0.39 12.93 0.71
C GLU A 42 -0.18 12.95 -0.82
N VAL A 43 -1.04 12.27 -1.58
CA VAL A 43 -1.12 12.43 -3.05
C VAL A 43 -1.41 13.89 -3.41
N SER A 44 -2.34 14.55 -2.73
CA SER A 44 -2.65 15.95 -2.99
C SER A 44 -1.49 16.91 -2.69
N LYS A 45 -0.56 16.52 -1.80
CA LYS A 45 0.67 17.27 -1.48
C LYS A 45 1.83 16.96 -2.43
N GLY A 46 1.69 15.96 -3.31
CA GLY A 46 2.76 15.52 -4.21
C GLY A 46 3.77 14.56 -3.57
N ASN A 47 3.49 14.05 -2.37
CA ASN A 47 4.38 13.10 -1.66
C ASN A 47 4.24 11.66 -2.16
N VAL A 48 3.21 11.40 -2.98
CA VAL A 48 2.98 10.11 -3.64
C VAL A 48 3.08 10.31 -5.14
N LYS A 49 4.02 9.62 -5.78
CA LYS A 49 4.27 9.75 -7.23
C LYS A 49 3.38 8.89 -8.09
N GLY A 50 2.90 7.76 -7.57
CA GLY A 50 2.04 6.88 -8.34
C GLY A 50 1.22 5.92 -7.52
N MET A 51 0.24 5.32 -8.17
CA MET A 51 -0.76 4.46 -7.54
C MET A 51 -1.16 3.31 -8.46
N PHE A 52 -1.42 2.14 -7.88
CA PHE A 52 -2.11 1.05 -8.54
C PHE A 52 -3.58 1.03 -8.10
N ALA A 53 -4.51 1.13 -9.05
CA ALA A 53 -5.93 0.97 -8.84
C ALA A 53 -6.37 -0.38 -9.45
N MET A 54 -6.39 -1.44 -8.62
CA MET A 54 -6.78 -2.79 -9.06
C MET A 54 -8.20 -3.09 -8.59
N GLY A 55 -9.18 -3.09 -9.51
CA GLY A 55 -10.59 -3.41 -9.21
C GLY A 55 -11.28 -2.43 -8.25
N GLN A 56 -10.68 -1.26 -8.00
CA GLN A 56 -11.20 -0.19 -7.15
C GLN A 56 -11.27 1.08 -7.98
N ASN A 57 -12.43 1.75 -8.01
CA ASN A 57 -12.60 3.03 -8.68
C ASN A 57 -12.78 4.17 -7.64
N PRO A 58 -11.68 4.74 -7.13
CA PRO A 58 -11.75 5.85 -6.19
C PRO A 58 -12.37 7.12 -6.81
N ALA A 59 -12.44 7.23 -8.14
CA ALA A 59 -13.07 8.36 -8.80
C ALA A 59 -14.62 8.35 -8.72
N VAL A 60 -15.22 7.25 -8.26
CA VAL A 60 -16.69 7.06 -8.17
C VAL A 60 -17.15 6.69 -6.75
N GLY A 61 -16.31 6.04 -5.92
CA GLY A 61 -16.72 5.50 -4.61
C GLY A 61 -16.22 6.22 -3.35
N GLY A 62 -15.45 7.31 -3.47
CA GLY A 62 -14.88 8.00 -2.29
C GLY A 62 -15.85 8.93 -1.56
N GLN A 63 -15.67 9.09 -0.24
CA GLN A 63 -16.41 10.04 0.61
C GLN A 63 -16.37 11.50 0.08
N ASN A 64 -15.38 11.84 -0.76
CA ASN A 64 -15.31 13.09 -1.50
C ASN A 64 -14.69 12.86 -2.89
N ALA A 65 -15.51 12.38 -3.84
CA ALA A 65 -15.08 12.04 -5.20
C ALA A 65 -14.42 13.22 -5.94
N GLY A 66 -14.82 14.47 -5.67
CA GLY A 66 -14.21 15.65 -6.27
C GLY A 66 -12.77 15.91 -5.79
N PHE A 67 -12.52 15.73 -4.49
CA PHE A 67 -11.16 15.82 -3.92
C PHE A 67 -10.26 14.70 -4.45
N GLN A 68 -10.75 13.46 -4.46
CA GLN A 68 -9.98 12.32 -4.91
C GLN A 68 -9.60 12.45 -6.39
N ARG A 69 -10.51 12.91 -7.27
CA ARG A 69 -10.17 13.18 -8.68
C ARG A 69 -9.07 14.23 -8.84
N ARG A 70 -9.11 15.32 -8.08
CA ARG A 70 -8.05 16.36 -8.11
C ARG A 70 -6.72 15.86 -7.57
N ALA A 71 -6.75 14.99 -6.57
CA ALA A 71 -5.55 14.36 -6.04
C ALA A 71 -4.95 13.38 -7.06
N LEU A 72 -5.76 12.52 -7.68
CA LEU A 72 -5.30 11.59 -8.73
C LEU A 72 -4.62 12.30 -9.90
N ALA A 73 -5.08 13.49 -10.27
CA ALA A 73 -4.47 14.30 -11.31
C ALA A 73 -3.04 14.81 -10.98
N LYS A 74 -2.59 14.69 -9.72
CA LYS A 74 -1.23 15.05 -9.30
C LYS A 74 -0.25 13.87 -9.32
N LEU A 75 -0.71 12.65 -9.60
CA LEU A 75 0.17 11.49 -9.76
C LEU A 75 0.98 11.62 -11.05
N GLU A 76 2.24 11.21 -11.01
CA GLU A 76 3.08 11.07 -12.20
C GLU A 76 2.64 9.87 -13.04
N TRP A 77 2.20 8.79 -12.37
CA TRP A 77 1.68 7.59 -13.02
C TRP A 77 0.55 6.95 -12.23
N LEU A 78 -0.41 6.38 -12.96
CA LEU A 78 -1.54 5.64 -12.40
C LEU A 78 -1.74 4.38 -13.23
N VAL A 79 -1.62 3.21 -12.60
CA VAL A 79 -1.90 1.93 -13.26
C VAL A 79 -3.27 1.47 -12.83
N VAL A 80 -4.21 1.41 -13.77
CA VAL A 80 -5.57 0.90 -13.53
C VAL A 80 -5.69 -0.48 -14.16
N ARG A 81 -6.12 -1.45 -13.36
CA ARG A 81 -6.53 -2.77 -13.85
C ARG A 81 -7.97 -3.00 -13.45
N ASP A 82 -8.84 -3.02 -14.45
CA ASP A 82 -10.26 -3.39 -14.35
C ASP A 82 -10.53 -4.72 -15.08
N LEU A 83 -11.74 -5.27 -14.97
CA LEU A 83 -12.16 -6.51 -15.65
C LEU A 83 -12.51 -6.29 -17.13
#